data_AF-A0A1Y6D9S5-F1
#
_entry.id   AF-A0A1Y6D9S5-F1
#
_cell.length_a   1.000
_cell.length_b   1.000
_cell.length_c   1.000
_cell.angle_alpha   90.00
_cell.angle_beta   90.00
_cell.angle_gamma   90.00
#
_symmetry.space_group_name_H-M   'P 1'
#
loop_
_entity.id
_entity.type
_entity.pdbx_description
1 polymer ?
#
loop_
_entity_poly.entity_id
_entity_poly.type
_entity_poly.pdbx_seq_one_letter_code
_entity_poly.pdbx_strand_id
1 'polypeptide(L)' 'MKTSHLMFAGVAFAVVAEALLLAGNKNGEEEWASFRDAHHCVPVAATDGSNRAGYQCDDGQVHYRWRQMR' A
#
# COMPACT_ATOMS: atom_id res chain seq x y z
N MET A 1 -2.94 -26.57 32.50
CA MET A 1 -3.52 -25.20 32.49
C MET A 1 -2.51 -24.12 32.06
N LYS A 2 -1.27 -24.07 32.58
CA LYS A 2 -0.28 -23.04 32.22
C LYS A 2 0.09 -22.97 30.72
N THR A 3 0.13 -24.12 30.03
CA THR A 3 0.44 -24.20 28.59
C THR A 3 -0.64 -23.61 27.70
N SER A 4 -1.91 -23.75 28.08
CA SER A 4 -3.04 -23.19 27.32
C SER A 4 -3.00 -21.67 27.28
N HIS A 5 -2.67 -21.01 28.40
CA HIS A 5 -2.54 -19.54 28.43
C HIS A 5 -1.41 -19.01 27.55
N LEU A 6 -0.30 -19.74 27.45
CA LEU A 6 0.81 -19.37 26.55
C LEU A 6 0.40 -19.52 25.08
N MET A 7 -0.36 -20.57 24.73
CA MET A 7 -0.90 -20.73 23.38
C MET A 7 -1.89 -19.62 23.02
N PHE A 8 -2.83 -19.30 23.92
CA PHE A 8 -3.79 -18.20 23.70
C PHE A 8 -3.08 -16.85 23.55
N ALA A 9 -2.06 -16.57 24.36
CA ALA A 9 -1.27 -15.34 24.24
C ALA A 9 -0.53 -15.27 22.90
N GLY A 10 0.06 -16.37 22.44
CA GLY A 10 0.73 -16.44 21.14
C GLY A 10 -0.22 -16.19 19.96
N VAL A 11 -1.41 -16.81 19.99
CA VAL A 11 -2.44 -16.58 18.96
C VAL A 11 -2.94 -15.15 18.99
N ALA A 12 -3.22 -14.59 20.16
CA ALA A 12 -3.65 -13.20 20.29
C ALA A 12 -2.61 -12.22 19.73
N PHE A 13 -1.33 -12.46 20.01
CA PHE A 13 -0.24 -11.65 19.47
C PHE A 13 -0.18 -11.71 17.93
N ALA A 14 -0.31 -12.90 17.34
CA ALA A 14 -0.30 -13.05 15.89
C ALA A 14 -1.46 -12.28 15.22
N VAL A 15 -2.67 -12.38 15.79
CA VAL A 15 -3.85 -11.65 15.29
C VAL A 15 -3.64 -10.14 15.35
N VAL A 16 -3.11 -9.62 16.47
CA VAL A 16 -2.82 -8.19 16.63
C VAL A 16 -1.76 -7.73 15.63
N ALA A 17 -0.68 -8.49 15.47
CA ALA A 17 0.38 -8.16 14.52
C ALA A 17 -0.16 -8.07 13.08
N GLU A 18 -1.00 -9.03 12.67
CA GLU A 18 -1.59 -9.06 11.34
C GLU A 18 -2.57 -7.89 11.13
N ALA A 19 -3.39 -7.57 12.13
CA ALA A 19 -4.28 -6.42 12.08
C ALA A 19 -3.52 -5.10 11.91
N LEU A 20 -2.38 -4.92 12.60
CA LEU A 20 -1.53 -3.74 12.46
C LEU A 20 -0.91 -3.63 11.06
N LEU A 21 -0.44 -4.76 10.50
CA LEU A 21 0.11 -4.79 9.14
C LEU A 21 -0.97 -4.45 8.09
N LEU A 22 -2.20 -4.94 8.27
CA LEU A 22 -3.33 -4.61 7.40
C LEU A 22 -3.72 -3.13 7.50
N ALA A 23 -3.78 -2.58 8.71
CA ALA A 23 -4.07 -1.17 8.92
C ALA A 23 -3.02 -0.26 8.28
N GLY A 24 -1.73 -0.56 8.47
CA GLY A 24 -0.64 0.20 7.84
C GLY A 24 -0.69 0.16 6.31
N ASN A 25 -1.01 -1.00 5.74
CA ASN A 25 -1.21 -1.13 4.29
C ASN A 25 -2.37 -0.28 3.78
N LYS A 26 -3.50 -0.23 4.51
CA LYS A 26 -4.66 0.57 4.12
C LYS A 26 -4.34 2.06 4.10
N ASN A 27 -3.65 2.56 5.12
CA ASN A 27 -3.26 3.97 5.19
C ASN A 27 -2.38 4.38 4.00
N GLY A 28 -1.39 3.56 3.62
CA GLY A 28 -0.53 3.85 2.46
C GLY A 28 -1.28 3.88 1.12
N GLU A 29 -2.40 3.15 0.99
CA GLU A 29 -3.25 3.19 -0.21
C GLU A 29 -4.16 4.43 -0.23
N GLU A 30 -4.69 4.84 0.91
CA GLU A 30 -5.48 6.07 1.03
C GLU A 30 -4.62 7.32 0.79
N GLU A 31 -3.39 7.35 1.33
CA GLU A 31 -2.41 8.40 1.08
C GLU A 31 -2.03 8.46 -0.41
N TRP A 32 -1.81 7.31 -1.05
CA TRP A 32 -1.53 7.27 -2.49
C TRP A 32 -2.72 7.78 -3.33
N ALA A 33 -3.95 7.36 -3.00
CA ALA A 33 -5.14 7.80 -3.72
C ALA A 33 -5.31 9.33 -3.64
N SER A 34 -5.18 9.89 -2.43
CA SER A 34 -5.26 11.34 -2.23
C SER A 34 -4.15 12.11 -2.94
N PHE A 35 -2.91 11.61 -2.92
CA PHE A 35 -1.81 12.19 -3.69
C PHE A 35 -2.10 12.19 -5.21
N ARG A 36 -2.52 11.04 -5.75
CA ARG A 36 -2.82 10.89 -7.18
C ARG A 36 -3.90 11.87 -7.63
N ASP A 37 -4.97 11.99 -6.83
CA ASP A 37 -6.11 12.85 -7.16
C ASP A 37 -5.74 14.33 -7.00
N ALA A 38 -4.91 14.69 -6.02
CA ALA A 38 -4.43 16.06 -5.81
C ALA A 38 -3.47 16.54 -6.90
N HIS A 39 -2.67 15.63 -7.49
CA HIS A 39 -1.66 15.92 -8.51
C HIS A 39 -2.06 15.52 -9.94
N HIS A 40 -3.37 15.31 -10.16
CA HIS A 40 -3.97 14.98 -11.46
C HIS A 40 -3.25 13.86 -12.23
N CYS A 41 -2.78 12.85 -11.53
CA CYS A 41 -1.85 11.90 -12.14
C CYS A 41 -2.55 10.94 -13.11
N VAL A 42 -1.93 10.70 -14.26
CA VAL A 42 -2.44 9.84 -15.34
C VAL A 42 -1.50 8.64 -15.54
N PRO A 43 -2.01 7.41 -15.76
CA PRO A 43 -1.15 6.26 -16.01
C PRO A 43 -0.22 6.47 -17.22
N VAL A 44 1.08 6.20 -17.08
CA VAL A 44 2.06 6.32 -18.19
C VAL A 44 1.71 5.38 -19.34
N ALA A 45 1.22 4.18 -19.02
CA ALA A 45 0.73 3.23 -20.01
C ALA A 45 -0.38 3.80 -20.92
N ALA A 46 -1.19 4.73 -20.41
CA ALA A 46 -2.25 5.37 -21.20
C ALA A 46 -1.70 6.44 -22.15
N THR A 47 -0.52 7.00 -21.88
CA THR A 47 0.09 8.05 -22.71
C THR A 47 1.07 7.52 -23.75
N ASP A 48 1.86 6.48 -23.43
CA ASP A 48 2.88 5.95 -24.35
C ASP A 48 2.58 4.53 -24.88
N GLY A 49 1.46 3.91 -24.46
CA GLY A 49 1.07 2.56 -24.86
C GLY A 49 1.99 1.46 -24.32
N SER A 50 2.85 1.77 -23.34
CA SER A 50 3.78 0.81 -22.74
C SER A 50 3.15 0.07 -21.55
N ASN A 51 3.74 -1.07 -21.16
CA ASN A 51 3.36 -1.77 -19.92
C ASN A 51 4.04 -1.19 -18.68
N ARG A 52 4.50 0.07 -18.72
CA ARG A 52 5.17 0.70 -17.59
C ARG A 52 4.16 0.94 -16.47
N ALA A 53 4.45 0.38 -15.31
CA ALA A 53 3.75 0.77 -14.09
C ALA A 53 4.26 2.15 -13.68
N GLY A 54 3.39 3.15 -13.55
CA GLY A 54 3.76 4.51 -13.19
C GLY A 54 2.65 5.51 -13.53
N TYR A 55 2.64 6.62 -12.82
CA TYR A 55 1.67 7.71 -13.03
C TYR A 55 2.42 9.01 -13.27
N GLN A 56 2.19 9.63 -14.43
CA GLN A 56 2.67 10.97 -14.75
C GLN A 56 1.76 11.98 -14.04
N CYS A 57 2.34 12.79 -13.17
CA CYS A 57 1.62 13.82 -12.42
C CYS A 57 1.85 15.23 -13.01
N ASP A 58 1.10 16.21 -12.51
CA ASP A 58 1.17 17.61 -12.93
C ASP A 58 2.48 18.34 -12.55
N ASP A 59 3.27 17.76 -11.65
CA ASP A 59 4.62 18.19 -11.31
C ASP A 59 5.68 17.84 -12.39
N GLY A 60 5.26 17.16 -13.45
CA GLY A 60 6.13 16.72 -14.54
C GLY A 60 6.95 15.47 -14.21
N GLN A 61 6.76 14.85 -13.04
CA GLN A 61 7.44 13.62 -12.63
C GLN A 61 6.54 12.39 -12.78
N VAL A 62 7.19 11.23 -12.90
CA VAL A 62 6.51 9.92 -12.84
C VAL A 62 6.64 9.37 -11.43
N HIS A 63 5.50 9.17 -10.77
CA HIS A 63 5.42 8.57 -9.45
C HIS A 63 4.97 7.12 -9.54
N TYR A 64 5.52 6.30 -8.65
CA TYR A 64 5.24 4.87 -8.59
C TYR A 64 4.55 4.55 -7.27
N ARG A 65 3.42 3.86 -7.36
CA ARG A 65 2.82 3.24 -6.18
C ARG A 65 3.83 2.24 -5.60
N TRP A 66 4.02 2.25 -4.28
CA TRP A 66 5.02 1.42 -3.60
C TRP A 66 4.95 -0.09 -3.95
N ARG A 67 3.75 -0.64 -4.16
CA ARG A 67 3.54 -2.05 -4.59
C ARG A 67 3.94 -2.33 -6.05
N GLN A 68 4.12 -1.28 -6.85
CA GLN A 68 4.49 -1.35 -8.26
C GLN A 68 5.97 -1.05 -8.49
N MET A 69 6.74 -0.74 -7.44
CA MET A 69 8.20 -0.73 -7.51
C MET A 69 8.71 -2.18 -7.57
N ARG A 70 8.88 -2.71 -8.78
CA ARG A 70 9.62 -3.95 -9.06
C ARG A 70 10.56 -3.73 -10.23
#